data_AF-A0A7L2XDH6-F1
#
_entry.id   AF-A0A7L2XDH6-F1
#
_cell.length_a   1.000
_cell.length_b   1.000
_cell.length_c   1.000
_cell.angle_alpha   90.00
_cell.angle_beta   90.00
_cell.angle_gamma   90.00
#
_symmetry.space_group_name_H-M   'P 1'
#
loop_
_entity.id
_entity.type
_entity.pdbx_description
1 polymer ?
#
loop_
_entity_poly.entity_id
_entity_poly.type
_entity_poly.pdbx_seq_one_letter_code
_entity_poly.pdbx_strand_id
1 'polypeptide(L)'
;SPPEKAMVCFGNMFIELPKAKTREMLQQDQEELDEEINKLRKELRVKVNRLYEAQGKPELKGFNLNPMSAEEMKLINRILEG
;
A
#
# COMPACT_ATOMS: atom_id res chain seq x y z
N SER A 1 -7.56 -26.13 24.86
CA SER A 1 -8.71 -25.20 24.74
C SER A 1 -9.23 -25.24 23.32
N PRO A 2 -10.55 -25.12 23.08
CA PRO A 2 -11.07 -25.02 21.72
C PRO A 2 -10.49 -23.80 21.00
N PRO A 3 -10.30 -23.86 19.67
CA PRO A 3 -9.79 -22.74 18.90
C PRO A 3 -10.75 -21.55 19.00
N GLU A 4 -10.20 -20.36 19.25
CA GLU A 4 -10.99 -19.13 19.34
C GLU A 4 -11.56 -18.80 17.95
N LYS A 5 -12.84 -18.46 17.89
CA LYS A 5 -13.57 -18.24 16.63
C LYS A 5 -13.98 -16.77 16.48
N ALA A 6 -14.15 -16.34 15.23
CA ALA A 6 -14.68 -15.04 14.85
C ALA A 6 -15.79 -15.20 13.82
N MET A 7 -16.78 -14.33 13.89
CA MET A 7 -17.81 -14.20 12.86
C MET A 7 -17.37 -13.16 11.84
N VAL A 8 -17.32 -13.54 10.57
CA VAL A 8 -16.89 -12.69 9.46
C VAL A 8 -18.07 -12.48 8.51
N CYS A 9 -18.24 -11.26 8.01
CA CYS A 9 -19.22 -10.95 6.97
C CYS A 9 -18.60 -11.20 5.60
N PHE A 10 -19.26 -12.02 4.78
CA PHE A 10 -18.87 -12.28 3.40
C PHE A 10 -20.09 -12.09 2.49
N GLY A 11 -20.12 -10.98 1.76
CA GLY A 11 -21.29 -10.56 0.97
C GLY A 11 -22.49 -10.27 1.87
N ASN A 12 -23.53 -11.09 1.77
CA ASN A 12 -24.75 -11.02 2.60
C ASN A 12 -24.82 -12.13 3.65
N MET A 13 -23.73 -12.87 3.88
CA MET A 13 -23.67 -13.99 4.82
C MET A 13 -22.71 -13.71 5.98
N PHE A 14 -22.97 -14.33 7.12
CA PHE A 14 -22.05 -14.37 8.26
C PHE A 14 -21.52 -15.79 8.42
N ILE A 15 -20.19 -15.93 8.44
CA ILE A 15 -19.51 -17.22 8.52
C ILE A 15 -18.62 -17.22 9.76
N GLU A 16 -18.70 -18.29 10.55
CA GLU A 16 -17.84 -18.48 11.71
C GLU A 16 -16.54 -19.19 11.29
N LEU A 17 -15.41 -18.53 11.49
CA LEU A 17 -14.08 -19.03 11.12
C LEU A 17 -13.15 -19.02 12.33
N PRO A 18 -12.13 -19.90 12.39
CA PRO A 18 -11.08 -19.80 13.40
C PRO A 18 -10.36 -18.46 13.30
N LYS A 19 -10.14 -17.77 14.43
CA LYS A 19 -9.51 -16.44 14.46
C LYS A 19 -8.15 -16.39 13.78
N ALA A 20 -7.36 -17.47 13.90
CA ALA A 20 -6.08 -17.57 13.23
C ALA A 20 -6.22 -17.44 11.71
N LYS A 21 -7.21 -18.12 11.11
CA LYS A 21 -7.45 -18.04 9.68
C LYS A 21 -8.02 -16.68 9.27
N THR A 22 -8.95 -16.13 10.05
CA THR A 22 -9.47 -14.77 9.82
C THR A 22 -8.36 -13.72 9.81
N ARG A 23 -7.38 -13.83 10.73
CA ARG A 23 -6.25 -12.90 10.78
C ARG A 23 -5.34 -13.01 9.56
N GLU A 24 -5.07 -14.24 9.10
CA GLU A 24 -4.28 -14.48 7.89
C GLU A 24 -4.98 -13.88 6.65
N MET A 25 -6.30 -14.09 6.52
CA MET A 25 -7.08 -13.51 5.42
C MET A 25 -7.03 -11.98 5.42
N LEU A 26 -7.26 -11.35 6.58
CA LEU A 26 -7.20 -9.89 6.69
C LEU A 26 -5.80 -9.33 6.36
N GLN A 27 -4.74 -10.05 6.70
CA GLN A 27 -3.38 -9.65 6.36
C GLN A 27 -3.13 -9.71 4.85
N GLN A 28 -3.59 -10.79 4.19
CA GLN A 28 -3.51 -10.93 2.73
C GLN A 28 -4.33 -9.85 2.02
N ASP A 29 -5.57 -9.60 2.47
CA ASP A 29 -6.42 -8.54 1.92
C ASP A 29 -5.73 -7.17 2.04
N GLN A 30 -5.06 -6.89 3.17
CA GLN A 30 -4.34 -5.65 3.36
C GLN A 30 -3.16 -5.51 2.38
N GLU A 31 -2.40 -6.60 2.16
CA GLU A 31 -1.28 -6.63 1.21
C GLU A 31 -1.75 -6.40 -0.24
N GLU A 32 -2.83 -7.08 -0.66
CA GLU A 32 -3.43 -6.91 -1.99
C GLU A 32 -3.91 -5.46 -2.20
N LEU A 33 -4.60 -4.87 -1.22
CA LEU A 33 -5.05 -3.48 -1.28
C LEU A 33 -3.89 -2.50 -1.40
N ASP A 34 -2.81 -2.71 -0.65
CA ASP A 34 -1.62 -1.86 -0.71
C ASP A 34 -0.94 -1.95 -2.09
N GLU A 35 -0.87 -3.15 -2.68
CA GLU A 35 -0.36 -3.34 -4.05
C GLU A 35 -1.22 -2.60 -5.09
N GLU A 36 -2.54 -2.71 -5.01
CA GLU A 36 -3.46 -2.03 -5.92
C GLU A 36 -3.38 -0.50 -5.80
N ILE A 37 -3.30 0.02 -4.56
CA ILE A 37 -3.12 1.45 -4.32
C ILE A 37 -1.83 1.94 -4.98
N ASN A 38 -0.72 1.20 -4.81
CA ASN A 38 0.56 1.58 -5.39
C ASN A 38 0.54 1.51 -6.92
N LYS A 39 -0.10 0.50 -7.49
CA LYS A 39 -0.31 0.38 -8.94
C LYS A 39 -1.12 1.56 -9.47
N LEU A 40 -2.25 1.89 -8.83
CA LEU A 40 -3.10 3.01 -9.24
C LEU A 40 -2.36 4.35 -9.21
N ARG A 41 -1.56 4.59 -8.16
CA ARG A 41 -0.71 5.79 -8.05
C ARG A 41 0.32 5.86 -9.17
N LYS A 42 0.98 4.75 -9.50
CA LYS A 42 1.96 4.67 -10.58
C LYS A 42 1.31 4.96 -11.94
N GLU A 43 0.15 4.38 -12.21
CA GLU A 43 -0.59 4.62 -13.46
C GLU A 43 -1.05 6.08 -13.58
N LEU A 44 -1.58 6.65 -12.50
CA LEU A 44 -1.99 8.06 -12.46
C LEU A 44 -0.80 8.97 -12.78
N ARG A 45 0.36 8.70 -12.18
CA ARG A 45 1.57 9.48 -12.41
C ARG A 45 2.01 9.47 -13.87
N VAL A 46 1.99 8.30 -14.52
CA VAL A 46 2.30 8.19 -15.96
C VAL A 46 1.32 9.03 -16.80
N LYS A 47 0.02 8.97 -16.48
CA LYS A 47 -1.02 9.73 -17.21
C LYS A 47 -0.85 11.23 -17.02
N VAL A 48 -0.55 11.69 -15.80
CA VAL A 48 -0.31 13.11 -15.50
C VAL A 48 0.93 13.63 -16.23
N ASN A 49 2.04 12.90 -16.22
CA ASN A 49 3.25 13.32 -16.92
C ASN A 49 3.02 13.48 -18.43
N ARG A 50 2.34 12.51 -19.07
CA ARG A 50 1.97 12.60 -20.49
C ARG A 50 1.10 13.83 -20.79
N LEU A 51 0.17 14.16 -19.90
CA LEU A 51 -0.66 15.37 -20.05
C LEU A 51 0.17 16.65 -19.92
N TYR A 52 1.14 16.70 -19.01
CA TYR A 52 2.02 17.85 -18.83
C TYR A 52 2.92 18.06 -20.04
N GLU A 53 3.52 16.99 -20.56
CA GLU A 53 4.29 16.99 -21.80
C GLU A 53 3.46 17.54 -22.97
N ALA A 54 2.23 17.04 -23.14
CA ALA A 54 1.32 17.50 -24.18
C ALA A 54 0.91 18.98 -24.04
N GLN A 55 0.93 19.52 -22.81
CA GLN A 55 0.67 20.93 -22.52
C GLN A 55 1.92 21.81 -22.59
N GLY A 56 3.11 21.24 -22.86
CA GLY A 56 4.38 21.97 -22.82
C GLY A 56 4.78 22.45 -21.42
N LYS A 57 4.21 21.84 -20.36
CA LYS A 57 4.52 22.17 -18.98
C LYS A 57 5.72 21.36 -18.49
N PRO A 58 6.58 21.95 -17.64
CA PRO A 58 7.69 21.20 -17.04
C PRO A 58 7.18 20.08 -16.12
N GLU A 59 7.95 19.00 -15.98
CA GLU A 59 7.61 17.91 -15.05
C GLU A 59 7.44 18.42 -13.61
N LEU A 60 6.53 17.77 -12.88
CA LEU A 60 6.29 18.08 -11.48
C LEU A 60 7.45 17.59 -10.61
N LYS A 61 8.23 18.53 -10.08
CA LYS A 61 9.32 18.24 -9.12
C LYS A 61 8.75 17.50 -7.90
N GLY A 62 9.40 16.42 -7.50
CA GLY A 62 9.03 15.67 -6.30
C GLY A 62 7.81 14.76 -6.45
N PHE A 63 6.94 14.98 -7.45
CA PHE A 63 5.81 14.10 -7.76
C PHE A 63 6.25 12.67 -8.11
N ASN A 64 7.51 12.56 -8.50
CA ASN A 64 8.16 11.34 -8.88
C ASN A 64 8.82 10.56 -7.72
N LEU A 65 8.73 11.05 -6.49
CA LEU A 65 9.37 10.45 -5.32
C LEU A 65 8.47 9.42 -4.63
N ASN A 66 9.08 8.32 -4.19
CA ASN A 66 8.44 7.39 -3.27
C ASN A 66 8.76 7.83 -1.83
N PRO A 67 7.85 7.58 -0.86
CA PRO A 67 8.20 7.74 0.54
C PRO A 67 9.36 6.82 0.88
N MET A 68 10.34 7.34 1.62
CA MET A 68 11.44 6.54 2.15
C MET A 68 10.91 5.54 3.18
N SER A 69 11.42 4.31 3.12
CA SER A 69 11.22 3.30 4.14
C SER A 69 11.92 3.69 5.45
N ALA A 70 11.47 3.08 6.56
CA ALA A 70 12.09 3.28 7.87
C ALA A 70 13.56 2.83 7.90
N GLU A 71 13.94 1.87 7.06
CA GLU A 71 15.32 1.40 6.94
C GLU A 71 16.19 2.41 6.18
N GLU A 72 15.71 2.92 5.06
CA GLU A 72 16.37 3.98 4.29
C GLU A 72 16.56 5.24 5.15
N MET A 73 15.56 5.61 5.94
CA MET A 73 15.63 6.76 6.85
C MET A 73 16.68 6.56 7.95
N LYS A 74 16.79 5.36 8.53
CA LYS A 74 17.84 5.03 9.51
C LYS A 74 19.25 5.11 8.89
N LEU A 75 19.41 4.68 7.63
CA LEU A 75 20.68 4.75 6.92
C LEU A 75 21.11 6.20 6.69
N ILE A 76 20.18 7.05 6.25
CA ILE A 76 20.45 8.48 6.05
C ILE A 76 20.83 9.15 7.37
N ASN A 77 20.13 8.87 8.47
CA ASN A 77 20.46 9.47 9.76
C ASN A 77 21.89 9.12 10.22
N ARG A 78 22.35 7.87 10.00
CA ARG A 78 23.75 7.49 10.31
C ARG A 78 24.79 8.23 9.47
N ILE A 79 24.47 8.55 8.22
CA ILE A 79 25.36 9.30 7.32
C ILE A 79 25.41 10.78 7.69
N LEU A 80 24.29 11.35 8.16
CA LEU A 80 24.20 12.75 8.56
C LEU A 80 24.78 13.04 9.96
N GLU A 81 24.82 12.03 10.83
CA GLU A 81 25.38 12.11 12.19
C GLU A 81 26.88 11.75 12.27
N GLY A 82 27.49 11.34 11.15
CA GLY A 82 28.93 11.02 11.04
C GLY A 82 29.73 12.15 10.38
#